data_AF-A0A8H7HVV9-F1
#
_entry.id   AF-A0A8H7HVV9-F1
#
_cell.length_a   1.000
_cell.length_b   1.000
_cell.length_c   1.000
_cell.angle_alpha   90.00
_cell.angle_beta   90.00
_cell.angle_gamma   90.00
#
_symmetry.space_group_name_H-M   'P 1'
#
loop_
_entity.id
_entity.type
_entity.pdbx_description
1 polymer ?
#
loop_
_entity_poly.entity_id
_entity_poly.type
_entity_poly.pdbx_seq_one_letter_code
_entity_poly.pdbx_strand_id
1 'polypeptide(L)'
;MSSASLVARTARNAHRSTTRLLTGTLNVPSRCLILRTPAASHSRGIAIPALIPHLRPRINTKNELGRRTMFIQTESTPNDDSLKFIPGVEVMSSGTAEFVDTRSALASPLAIRLFGIEGVRSVFFGPDFVTVSKDSENTWSTIKPEIYSVIMEHFTSGTPLFRSDEDREAAGPQDTKILDTDSDTVAMIKELLETRVRPSIMEDGGDIEYRGFNEATGIVQVKLKGSCRGCSSSTVTLKTGIERMMMHYIPEVKAVEQILDQEETIALDEFAKLERRIQEKDKKKKDSG
;
A
#
# COMPACT_ATOMS: atom_id res chain seq x y z
N MET A 1 3.64 -50.69 -33.93
CA MET A 1 3.63 -50.74 -35.41
C MET A 1 3.00 -49.43 -35.88
N SER A 2 3.80 -48.37 -36.00
CA SER A 2 4.57 -47.94 -37.18
C SER A 2 3.76 -47.09 -38.17
N SER A 3 4.38 -45.97 -38.55
CA SER A 3 4.13 -45.10 -39.72
C SER A 3 3.04 -44.03 -39.56
N ALA A 4 3.30 -42.72 -39.44
CA ALA A 4 4.18 -41.77 -40.18
C ALA A 4 3.67 -41.40 -41.58
N SER A 5 3.46 -40.09 -41.80
CA SER A 5 3.82 -39.26 -42.99
C SER A 5 2.85 -38.07 -43.12
N LEU A 6 3.20 -36.80 -42.90
CA LEU A 6 4.07 -35.85 -43.64
C LEU A 6 3.33 -35.02 -44.73
N VAL A 7 3.67 -33.72 -44.76
CA VAL A 7 3.69 -32.75 -45.89
C VAL A 7 2.59 -31.68 -46.00
N ALA A 8 2.93 -30.51 -45.45
CA ALA A 8 2.99 -29.16 -46.04
C ALA A 8 2.13 -28.77 -47.27
N ARG A 9 1.56 -27.55 -47.22
CA ARG A 9 1.61 -26.60 -48.36
C ARG A 9 1.31 -25.15 -47.95
N THR A 10 2.16 -24.27 -48.48
CA THR A 10 2.19 -22.80 -48.42
C THR A 10 1.29 -22.16 -49.48
N ALA A 11 0.68 -21.01 -49.16
CA ALA A 11 0.23 -19.97 -50.11
C ALA A 11 0.00 -18.67 -49.31
N ARG A 12 0.88 -17.66 -49.34
CA ARG A 12 0.93 -16.53 -50.30
C ARG A 12 -0.44 -16.03 -50.75
N ASN A 13 -0.84 -14.85 -50.28
CA ASN A 13 -1.46 -13.86 -51.15
C ASN A 13 -1.23 -12.43 -50.66
N ALA A 14 -0.69 -11.59 -51.54
CA ALA A 14 -0.43 -10.18 -51.35
C ALA A 14 -0.94 -9.43 -52.59
N HIS A 15 -1.90 -8.52 -52.42
CA HIS A 15 -2.27 -7.45 -53.37
C HIS A 15 -2.85 -6.31 -52.50
N ARG A 16 -2.12 -5.22 -52.26
CA ARG A 16 -1.88 -4.04 -53.13
C ARG A 16 -3.16 -3.24 -53.37
N SER A 17 -3.27 -2.09 -52.69
CA SER A 17 -4.05 -0.93 -53.14
C SER A 17 -3.30 0.34 -52.74
N THR A 18 -2.79 0.99 -53.77
CA THR A 18 -2.10 2.29 -53.80
C THR A 18 -3.10 3.45 -53.84
N THR A 19 -2.57 4.68 -53.77
CA THR A 19 -3.14 6.00 -54.17
C THR A 19 -3.88 6.72 -53.00
N ARG A 20 -3.64 7.98 -52.61
CA ARG A 20 -2.90 9.11 -53.21
C ARG A 20 -2.59 10.16 -52.11
N LEU A 21 -1.45 10.83 -52.25
CA LEU A 21 -1.06 12.06 -51.54
C LEU A 21 -2.01 13.22 -51.85
N LEU A 22 -2.25 14.12 -50.89
CA LEU A 22 -2.42 15.56 -51.13
C LEU A 22 -1.91 16.37 -49.94
N THR A 23 -0.90 17.18 -50.25
CA THR A 23 -0.24 18.23 -49.46
C THR A 23 -1.13 19.44 -49.24
N GLY A 24 -1.00 20.12 -48.09
CA GLY A 24 -1.61 21.42 -47.83
C GLY A 24 -0.82 22.24 -46.82
N THR A 25 0.10 23.07 -47.31
CA THR A 25 0.84 24.11 -46.58
C THR A 25 0.31 25.50 -46.93
N LEU A 26 -0.06 26.32 -45.94
CA LEU A 26 -0.28 27.78 -46.02
C LEU A 26 0.10 28.33 -44.64
N ASN A 27 1.29 28.89 -44.39
CA ASN A 27 1.89 30.16 -44.80
C ASN A 27 1.03 31.41 -44.48
N VAL A 28 1.43 32.19 -43.47
CA VAL A 28 0.90 33.53 -43.13
C VAL A 28 2.11 34.46 -42.90
N PRO A 29 2.12 35.69 -43.46
CA PRO A 29 3.36 36.42 -43.71
C PRO A 29 3.77 37.39 -42.59
N SER A 30 5.08 37.58 -42.47
CA SER A 30 5.70 38.75 -41.85
C SER A 30 5.69 39.92 -42.82
N ARG A 31 5.43 41.14 -42.33
CA ARG A 31 5.84 42.37 -43.02
C ARG A 31 6.34 43.42 -42.03
N CYS A 32 7.64 43.63 -42.12
CA CYS A 32 8.43 44.77 -41.66
C CYS A 32 8.07 46.05 -42.43
N LEU A 33 8.11 47.22 -41.79
CA LEU A 33 8.67 48.44 -42.38
C LEU A 33 8.95 49.51 -41.31
N ILE A 34 10.03 50.24 -41.59
CA ILE A 34 10.87 51.08 -40.73
C ILE A 34 10.58 52.58 -41.04
N LEU A 35 11.15 53.46 -40.18
CA LEU A 35 11.42 54.91 -40.30
C LEU A 35 10.28 55.80 -39.74
N ARG A 36 10.53 56.88 -38.98
CA ARG A 36 11.73 57.73 -38.82
C ARG A 36 11.58 58.62 -37.57
N THR A 37 12.70 59.04 -37.01
CA THR A 37 12.87 60.06 -35.96
C THR A 37 12.52 61.48 -36.45
N PRO A 38 12.39 62.50 -35.56
CA PRO A 38 13.56 63.32 -35.22
C PRO A 38 13.62 63.81 -33.75
N ALA A 39 14.64 64.64 -33.50
CA ALA A 39 15.35 64.87 -32.25
C ALA A 39 14.80 65.97 -31.31
N ALA A 40 15.14 65.79 -30.03
CA ALA A 40 15.59 66.73 -28.99
C ALA A 40 15.18 68.22 -29.00
N SER A 41 14.72 68.71 -27.85
CA SER A 41 15.37 69.84 -27.14
C SER A 41 14.88 69.96 -25.68
N HIS A 42 15.67 70.66 -24.88
CA HIS A 42 15.65 70.75 -23.43
C HIS A 42 14.47 71.56 -22.86
N SER A 43 13.96 71.16 -21.68
CA SER A 43 13.62 72.12 -20.61
C SER A 43 13.42 71.42 -19.28
N ARG A 44 14.00 72.03 -18.25
CA ARG A 44 14.01 71.64 -16.84
C ARG A 44 12.60 71.50 -16.27
N GLY A 45 12.36 70.44 -15.50
CA GLY A 45 11.19 70.28 -14.65
C GLY A 45 11.54 69.39 -13.47
N ILE A 46 11.55 69.99 -12.28
CA ILE A 46 11.72 69.31 -11.00
C ILE A 46 10.51 68.38 -10.81
N ALA A 47 10.73 67.07 -10.77
CA ALA A 47 9.70 66.09 -10.46
C ALA A 47 10.08 65.33 -9.18
N ILE A 48 9.18 65.44 -8.20
CA ILE A 48 9.20 64.85 -6.87
C ILE A 48 9.33 63.31 -6.99
N PRO A 49 10.18 62.63 -6.20
CA PRO A 49 10.21 61.17 -6.22
C PRO A 49 8.92 60.64 -5.58
N ALA A 50 8.04 60.08 -6.40
CA ALA A 50 6.92 59.28 -5.93
C ALA A 50 7.48 58.02 -5.25
N LEU A 51 7.12 57.84 -3.98
CA LEU A 51 7.39 56.61 -3.23
C LEU A 51 6.90 55.40 -4.03
N ILE A 52 7.82 54.51 -4.38
CA ILE A 52 7.51 53.15 -4.79
C ILE A 52 7.03 52.42 -3.53
N PRO A 53 5.76 52.00 -3.42
CA PRO A 53 5.38 51.11 -2.34
C PRO A 53 6.02 49.76 -2.65
N HIS A 54 7.00 49.38 -1.83
CA HIS A 54 7.55 48.04 -1.80
C HIS A 54 6.40 47.03 -1.80
N LEU A 55 6.25 46.30 -2.91
CA LEU A 55 5.47 45.07 -2.99
C LEU A 55 6.06 44.12 -1.95
N ARG A 56 5.45 44.10 -0.77
CA ARG A 56 5.71 43.07 0.24
C ARG A 56 5.29 41.75 -0.41
N PRO A 57 6.14 40.70 -0.40
CA PRO A 57 5.67 39.37 -0.76
C PRO A 57 4.49 39.06 0.16
N ARG A 58 3.33 38.79 -0.43
CA ARG A 58 2.16 38.33 0.30
C ARG A 58 2.52 36.92 0.77
N ILE A 59 3.14 36.82 1.95
CA ILE A 59 3.31 35.54 2.64
C ILE A 59 1.89 35.00 2.79
N ASN A 60 1.60 33.92 2.05
CA ASN A 60 0.34 33.21 2.13
C ASN A 60 0.34 32.47 3.48
N THR A 61 0.05 33.18 4.57
CA THR A 61 -0.11 32.63 5.91
C THR A 61 -1.47 31.93 6.02
N LYS A 62 -1.70 30.95 5.16
CA LYS A 62 -2.83 30.01 5.25
C LYS A 62 -2.32 28.63 5.66
N ASN A 63 -1.52 28.55 6.73
CA ASN A 63 -1.42 27.33 7.55
C ASN A 63 -0.67 27.48 8.89
N GLU A 64 -0.62 28.69 9.46
CA GLU A 64 0.00 28.90 10.79
C GLU A 64 -1.04 29.11 11.91
N LEU A 65 -2.12 28.35 11.88
CA LEU A 65 -3.00 28.18 13.04
C LEU A 65 -3.23 26.70 13.28
N GLY A 66 -2.40 26.09 14.13
CA GLY A 66 -2.66 24.73 14.64
C GLY A 66 -1.47 23.83 14.96
N ARG A 67 -0.21 24.28 15.01
CA ARG A 67 0.91 23.43 15.47
C ARG A 67 0.90 23.32 17.00
N ARG A 68 -0.14 22.71 17.57
CA ARG A 68 -0.26 22.47 19.02
C ARG A 68 -0.84 21.07 19.23
N THR A 69 0.04 20.20 19.73
CA THR A 69 -0.16 18.83 20.23
C THR A 69 -0.73 17.82 19.24
N MET A 70 0.15 17.01 18.65
CA MET A 70 -0.24 15.69 18.13
C MET A 70 -0.78 14.85 19.28
N PHE A 71 -2.01 14.35 19.15
CA PHE A 71 -2.65 13.48 20.15
C PHE A 71 -2.94 12.14 19.50
N ILE A 72 -2.24 11.10 19.96
CA ILE A 72 -2.35 9.76 19.41
C ILE A 72 -3.42 9.01 20.20
N GLN A 73 -4.52 8.67 19.55
CA GLN A 73 -5.57 7.80 20.10
C GLN A 73 -5.17 6.34 19.93
N THR A 74 -5.73 5.46 20.76
CA THR A 74 -5.55 4.01 20.59
C THR A 74 -6.89 3.30 20.62
N GLU A 75 -7.07 2.37 19.71
CA GLU A 75 -8.23 1.49 19.60
C GLU A 75 -7.78 0.04 19.78
N SER A 76 -8.56 -0.73 20.54
CA SER A 76 -8.39 -2.18 20.66
C SER A 76 -8.79 -2.85 19.35
N THR A 77 -8.04 -3.86 18.96
CA THR A 77 -8.40 -4.73 17.83
C THR A 77 -8.97 -6.05 18.36
N PRO A 78 -9.61 -6.88 17.52
CA PRO A 78 -10.01 -8.25 17.90
C PRO A 78 -8.84 -9.17 18.31
N ASN A 79 -7.60 -8.72 18.12
CA ASN A 79 -6.38 -9.42 18.50
C ASN A 79 -5.74 -8.71 19.71
N ASP A 80 -5.69 -9.37 20.87
CA ASP A 80 -5.13 -8.81 22.12
C ASP A 80 -3.65 -8.40 21.99
N ASP A 81 -2.91 -9.06 21.11
CA ASP A 81 -1.51 -8.77 20.83
C ASP A 81 -1.34 -7.68 19.77
N SER A 82 -2.42 -7.08 19.24
CA SER A 82 -2.36 -5.97 18.29
C SER A 82 -3.16 -4.76 18.77
N LEU A 83 -2.56 -3.59 18.66
CA LEU A 83 -3.18 -2.32 19.03
C LEU A 83 -3.07 -1.32 17.89
N LYS A 84 -4.17 -0.62 17.61
CA LYS A 84 -4.26 0.40 16.57
C LYS A 84 -3.98 1.77 17.18
N PHE A 85 -3.05 2.52 16.58
CA PHE A 85 -2.63 3.86 16.99
C PHE A 85 -3.05 4.87 15.91
N ILE A 86 -3.84 5.87 16.30
CA ILE A 86 -4.40 6.87 15.39
C ILE A 86 -3.74 8.22 15.73
N PRO A 87 -2.70 8.66 15.00
CA PRO A 87 -1.97 9.88 15.30
C PRO A 87 -2.76 11.18 15.01
N GLY A 88 -3.94 11.08 14.41
CA GLY A 88 -4.77 12.24 14.02
C GLY A 88 -4.27 12.95 12.77
N VAL A 89 -3.36 12.31 12.03
CA VAL A 89 -2.84 12.75 10.74
C VAL A 89 -2.91 11.59 9.75
N GLU A 90 -2.93 11.91 8.46
CA GLU A 90 -2.79 10.91 7.40
C GLU A 90 -1.42 10.23 7.51
N VAL A 91 -1.43 8.90 7.52
CA VAL A 91 -0.25 8.04 7.57
C VAL A 91 0.11 7.60 6.15
N MET A 92 -0.80 6.91 5.46
CA MET A 92 -0.64 6.48 4.07
C MET A 92 -1.60 7.27 3.18
N SER A 93 -1.07 7.90 2.13
CA SER A 93 -1.90 8.62 1.15
C SER A 93 -2.73 7.70 0.26
N SER A 94 -2.28 6.46 0.07
CA SER A 94 -2.99 5.43 -0.69
C SER A 94 -2.49 4.05 -0.30
N GLY A 95 -3.40 3.09 -0.24
CA GLY A 95 -3.08 1.71 0.08
C GLY A 95 -2.65 1.55 1.54
N THR A 96 -1.95 0.45 1.80
CA THR A 96 -1.52 0.01 3.12
C THR A 96 -0.07 -0.45 3.05
N ALA A 97 0.59 -0.74 4.17
CA ALA A 97 1.91 -1.38 4.14
C ALA A 97 2.08 -2.28 5.35
N GLU A 98 2.66 -3.48 5.16
CA GLU A 98 2.93 -4.41 6.25
C GLU A 98 4.42 -4.71 6.35
N PHE A 99 4.93 -4.68 7.58
CA PHE A 99 6.30 -5.02 7.92
C PHE A 99 6.25 -6.12 8.98
N VAL A 100 6.80 -7.28 8.64
CA VAL A 100 6.79 -8.47 9.51
C VAL A 100 8.18 -8.80 10.05
N ASP A 101 9.20 -8.13 9.55
CA ASP A 101 10.59 -8.37 9.89
C ASP A 101 11.42 -7.09 9.75
N THR A 102 12.61 -7.09 10.37
CA THR A 102 13.49 -5.91 10.35
C THR A 102 13.96 -5.55 8.94
N ARG A 103 14.14 -6.52 8.03
CA ARG A 103 14.58 -6.26 6.65
C ARG A 103 13.48 -5.54 5.87
N SER A 104 12.21 -5.99 5.95
CA SER A 104 11.10 -5.26 5.34
C SER A 104 10.93 -3.87 5.96
N ALA A 105 11.13 -3.72 7.28
CA ALA A 105 11.04 -2.43 7.97
C ALA A 105 12.07 -1.39 7.51
N LEU A 106 13.18 -1.77 6.87
CA LEU A 106 14.18 -0.84 6.33
C LEU A 106 13.61 0.13 5.29
N ALA A 107 12.51 -0.24 4.63
CA ALA A 107 11.83 0.63 3.67
C ALA A 107 11.27 1.92 4.32
N SER A 108 10.96 1.88 5.63
CA SER A 108 10.34 3.00 6.35
C SER A 108 11.14 3.42 7.58
N PRO A 109 11.52 4.72 7.70
CA PRO A 109 12.14 5.26 8.92
C PRO A 109 11.26 5.15 10.17
N LEU A 110 9.93 5.11 10.02
CA LEU A 110 9.02 4.87 11.14
C LEU A 110 9.03 3.39 11.52
N ALA A 111 8.86 2.49 10.54
CA ALA A 111 8.78 1.06 10.81
C ALA A 111 10.06 0.55 11.48
N ILE A 112 11.25 0.90 10.96
CA ILE A 112 12.51 0.44 11.54
C ILE A 112 12.71 0.90 12.99
N ARG A 113 12.22 2.10 13.34
CA ARG A 113 12.30 2.60 14.72
C ARG A 113 11.31 1.90 15.64
N LEU A 114 10.10 1.61 15.15
CA LEU A 114 9.12 0.81 15.89
C LEU A 114 9.60 -0.62 16.12
N PHE A 115 10.24 -1.25 15.12
CA PHE A 115 10.90 -2.54 15.26
C PHE A 115 12.11 -2.53 16.21
N GLY A 116 12.68 -1.36 16.49
CA GLY A 116 13.74 -1.21 17.48
C GLY A 116 13.24 -1.29 18.93
N ILE A 117 11.93 -1.21 19.15
CA ILE A 117 11.31 -1.36 20.47
C ILE A 117 11.23 -2.85 20.80
N GLU A 118 11.71 -3.23 21.98
CA GLU A 118 11.68 -4.61 22.44
C GLU A 118 10.23 -5.12 22.53
N GLY A 119 10.00 -6.28 21.93
CA GLY A 119 8.71 -6.95 21.90
C GLY A 119 7.77 -6.56 20.76
N VAL A 120 8.17 -5.66 19.86
CA VAL A 120 7.42 -5.40 18.62
C VAL A 120 7.71 -6.51 17.60
N ARG A 121 6.65 -7.19 17.13
CA ARG A 121 6.73 -8.29 16.17
C ARG A 121 6.43 -7.85 14.74
N SER A 122 5.41 -7.01 14.57
CA SER A 122 5.01 -6.52 13.24
C SER A 122 4.40 -5.13 13.33
N VAL A 123 4.52 -4.38 12.24
CA VAL A 123 4.00 -3.02 12.10
C VAL A 123 3.21 -2.95 10.80
N PHE A 124 2.04 -2.35 10.86
CA PHE A 124 1.15 -2.19 9.72
C PHE A 124 0.69 -0.74 9.61
N PHE A 125 0.78 -0.16 8.42
CA PHE A 125 0.33 1.20 8.12
C PHE A 125 -0.99 1.16 7.34
N GLY A 126 -2.02 1.78 7.89
CA GLY A 126 -3.25 2.12 7.21
C GLY A 126 -3.28 3.58 6.76
N PRO A 127 -4.42 4.07 6.25
CA PRO A 127 -4.60 5.44 5.76
C PRO A 127 -4.31 6.50 6.83
N ASP A 128 -4.85 6.32 8.02
CA ASP A 128 -4.79 7.28 9.13
C ASP A 128 -4.37 6.64 10.47
N PHE A 129 -3.92 5.39 10.43
CA PHE A 129 -3.53 4.63 11.61
C PHE A 129 -2.27 3.78 11.39
N VAL A 130 -1.63 3.43 12.50
CA VAL A 130 -0.54 2.46 12.58
C VAL A 130 -0.98 1.35 13.53
N THR A 131 -1.05 0.12 13.06
CA THR A 131 -1.25 -1.05 13.93
C THR A 131 0.11 -1.64 14.29
N VAL A 132 0.35 -1.85 15.58
CA VAL A 132 1.53 -2.56 16.06
C VAL A 132 1.08 -3.86 16.68
N SER A 133 1.75 -4.95 16.34
CA SER A 133 1.59 -6.23 17.02
C SER A 133 2.83 -6.54 17.84
N LYS A 134 2.63 -6.98 19.08
CA LYS A 134 3.70 -7.37 19.99
C LYS A 134 3.81 -8.90 20.11
N ASP A 135 4.86 -9.37 20.76
CA ASP A 135 4.90 -10.74 21.28
C ASP A 135 3.99 -10.91 22.52
N SER A 136 3.79 -12.15 22.92
CA SER A 136 2.96 -12.51 24.09
C SER A 136 3.68 -12.33 25.43
N GLU A 137 5.00 -12.18 25.44
CA GLU A 137 5.81 -12.07 26.66
C GLU A 137 5.76 -10.66 27.24
N ASN A 138 5.65 -9.66 26.37
CA ASN A 138 5.61 -8.25 26.73
C ASN A 138 4.19 -7.72 26.95
N THR A 139 4.07 -6.71 27.82
CA THR A 139 2.80 -6.07 28.17
C THR A 139 2.68 -4.69 27.52
N TRP A 140 1.48 -4.33 27.08
CA TRP A 140 1.19 -3.02 26.46
C TRP A 140 1.59 -1.83 27.33
N SER A 141 1.50 -1.92 28.65
CA SER A 141 1.91 -0.86 29.57
C SER A 141 3.37 -0.42 29.42
N THR A 142 4.26 -1.32 28.99
CA THR A 142 5.69 -1.04 28.80
C THR A 142 5.97 -0.55 27.38
N ILE A 143 5.39 -1.21 26.37
CA ILE A 143 5.67 -0.92 24.96
C ILE A 143 4.96 0.37 24.50
N LYS A 144 3.74 0.63 25.00
CA LYS A 144 2.88 1.72 24.53
C LYS A 144 3.50 3.12 24.68
N PRO A 145 4.14 3.49 25.81
CA PRO A 145 4.86 4.75 25.92
C PRO A 145 5.96 4.94 24.87
N GLU A 146 6.72 3.89 24.57
CA GLU A 146 7.79 3.93 23.56
C GLU A 146 7.24 4.13 22.15
N ILE A 147 6.18 3.39 21.80
CA ILE A 147 5.49 3.55 20.50
C ILE A 147 4.99 4.98 20.34
N TYR A 148 4.36 5.55 21.37
CA TYR A 148 3.90 6.93 21.33
C TYR A 148 5.03 7.91 21.08
N SER A 149 6.18 7.73 21.74
CA SER A 149 7.36 8.58 21.54
C SER A 149 7.83 8.52 20.08
N VAL A 150 7.98 7.32 19.53
CA VAL A 150 8.47 7.12 18.15
C VAL A 150 7.51 7.69 17.10
N ILE A 151 6.21 7.43 17.23
CA ILE A 151 5.18 7.96 16.31
C ILE A 151 5.16 9.49 16.39
N MET A 152 5.12 10.05 17.61
CA MET A 152 5.07 11.49 17.80
C MET A 152 6.30 12.17 17.19
N GLU A 153 7.50 11.64 17.46
CA GLU A 153 8.74 12.18 16.89
C GLU A 153 8.75 12.12 15.36
N HIS A 154 8.30 11.01 14.77
CA HIS A 154 8.26 10.85 13.32
C HIS A 154 7.41 11.93 12.63
N PHE A 155 6.16 12.08 13.06
CA PHE A 155 5.24 13.00 12.39
C PHE A 155 5.50 14.46 12.77
N THR A 156 6.05 14.74 13.96
CA THR A 156 6.41 16.12 14.34
C THR A 156 7.70 16.60 13.68
N SER A 157 8.63 15.69 13.36
CA SER A 157 9.85 15.99 12.59
C SER A 157 9.57 16.19 11.10
N GLY A 158 8.46 15.68 10.58
CA GLY A 158 8.14 15.72 9.15
C GLY A 158 9.01 14.80 8.30
N THR A 159 9.61 13.77 8.91
CA THR A 159 10.39 12.76 8.19
C THR A 159 9.47 12.00 7.22
N PRO A 160 9.91 11.72 5.98
CA PRO A 160 9.14 10.89 5.06
C PRO A 160 8.84 9.49 5.63
N LEU A 161 7.64 8.97 5.35
CA LEU A 161 7.23 7.65 5.81
C LEU A 161 8.05 6.52 5.15
N PHE A 162 8.48 6.72 3.90
CA PHE A 162 9.32 5.80 3.13
C PHE A 162 10.61 6.50 2.69
N ARG A 163 11.68 5.73 2.50
CA ARG A 163 12.98 6.26 2.04
C ARG A 163 12.98 6.60 0.54
N SER A 164 12.19 5.90 -0.25
CA SER A 164 12.02 6.10 -1.69
C SER A 164 10.61 5.74 -2.15
N ASP A 165 10.23 6.14 -3.36
CA ASP A 165 8.96 5.72 -3.97
C ASP A 165 8.98 4.22 -4.30
N GLU A 166 10.14 3.68 -4.68
CA GLU A 166 10.32 2.25 -4.90
C GLU A 166 10.06 1.44 -3.61
N ASP A 167 10.55 1.94 -2.46
CA ASP A 167 10.30 1.32 -1.16
C ASP A 167 8.80 1.35 -0.79
N ARG A 168 8.09 2.43 -1.13
CA ARG A 168 6.64 2.54 -0.93
C ARG A 168 5.90 1.52 -1.79
N GLU A 169 6.23 1.43 -3.07
CA GLU A 169 5.59 0.47 -3.98
C GLU A 169 5.88 -0.98 -3.56
N ALA A 170 7.11 -1.29 -3.14
CA ALA A 170 7.46 -2.61 -2.65
C ALA A 170 6.71 -3.01 -1.37
N ALA A 171 6.40 -2.04 -0.50
CA ALA A 171 5.68 -2.26 0.76
C ALA A 171 4.14 -2.24 0.61
N GLY A 172 3.63 -1.60 -0.45
CA GLY A 172 2.20 -1.41 -0.72
C GLY A 172 1.46 -2.69 -1.15
N PRO A 173 0.11 -2.76 -1.02
CA PRO A 173 -0.67 -3.82 -1.62
C PRO A 173 -0.64 -3.65 -3.14
N GLN A 174 -0.07 -4.63 -3.83
CA GLN A 174 0.02 -4.66 -5.30
C GLN A 174 -1.27 -5.18 -5.97
N ASP A 175 -2.35 -5.37 -5.21
CA ASP A 175 -3.22 -6.54 -5.46
C ASP A 175 -4.66 -6.27 -5.91
N THR A 176 -5.20 -5.06 -5.76
CA THR A 176 -6.59 -4.76 -6.18
C THR A 176 -6.70 -3.95 -7.46
N LYS A 177 -5.59 -3.65 -8.16
CA LYS A 177 -5.67 -2.99 -9.46
C LYS A 177 -6.34 -3.92 -10.46
N ILE A 178 -7.49 -3.49 -10.98
CA ILE A 178 -8.18 -4.18 -12.07
C ILE A 178 -7.35 -3.97 -13.33
N LEU A 179 -6.94 -5.06 -13.96
CA LEU A 179 -6.20 -5.07 -15.21
C LEU A 179 -7.16 -5.43 -16.35
N ASP A 180 -6.90 -4.93 -17.56
CA ASP A 180 -7.70 -5.26 -18.74
C ASP A 180 -7.65 -6.76 -19.12
N THR A 181 -6.72 -7.50 -18.53
CA THR A 181 -6.56 -8.95 -18.69
C THR A 181 -7.36 -9.77 -17.66
N ASP A 182 -7.96 -9.13 -16.66
CA ASP A 182 -8.74 -9.82 -15.64
C ASP A 182 -10.09 -10.28 -16.24
N SER A 183 -10.57 -11.45 -15.82
CA SER A 183 -11.92 -11.88 -16.14
C SER A 183 -12.96 -11.04 -15.39
N ASP A 184 -14.18 -10.96 -15.92
CA ASP A 184 -15.28 -10.21 -15.28
C ASP A 184 -15.49 -10.62 -13.81
N THR A 185 -15.32 -11.92 -13.52
CA THR A 185 -15.38 -12.47 -12.16
C THR A 185 -14.26 -11.94 -11.28
N VAL A 186 -13.02 -11.91 -11.76
CA VAL A 186 -11.87 -11.36 -11.01
C VAL A 186 -12.05 -9.87 -10.76
N ALA A 187 -12.54 -9.12 -11.73
CA ALA A 187 -12.85 -7.70 -11.58
C ALA A 187 -13.91 -7.47 -10.48
N MET A 188 -14.99 -8.26 -10.48
CA MET A 188 -16.00 -8.21 -9.41
C MET A 188 -15.43 -8.58 -8.04
N ILE A 189 -14.57 -9.61 -7.94
CA ILE A 189 -13.92 -9.99 -6.68
C ILE A 189 -13.09 -8.82 -6.14
N LYS A 190 -12.25 -8.20 -6.98
CA LYS A 190 -11.41 -7.06 -6.61
C LYS A 190 -12.25 -5.86 -6.16
N GLU A 191 -13.32 -5.54 -6.88
CA GLU A 191 -14.25 -4.46 -6.51
C GLU A 191 -14.93 -4.72 -5.16
N LEU A 192 -15.42 -5.94 -4.94
CA LEU A 192 -16.09 -6.30 -3.69
C LEU A 192 -15.13 -6.26 -2.48
N LEU A 193 -13.88 -6.69 -2.69
CA LEU A 193 -12.83 -6.60 -1.68
C LEU A 193 -12.56 -5.14 -1.31
N GLU A 194 -12.38 -4.26 -2.29
CA GLU A 194 -12.07 -2.85 -2.06
C GLU A 194 -13.23 -2.08 -1.42
N THR A 195 -14.46 -2.32 -1.88
CA THR A 195 -15.62 -1.51 -1.50
C THR A 195 -16.32 -1.97 -0.23
N ARG A 196 -16.25 -3.25 0.12
CA ARG A 196 -16.98 -3.82 1.28
C ARG A 196 -16.09 -4.51 2.30
N VAL A 197 -15.12 -5.31 1.87
CA VAL A 197 -14.30 -6.11 2.82
C VAL A 197 -13.25 -5.25 3.50
N ARG A 198 -12.47 -4.51 2.72
CA ARG A 198 -11.36 -3.70 3.22
C ARG A 198 -11.79 -2.68 4.28
N PRO A 199 -12.87 -1.89 4.10
CA PRO A 199 -13.30 -0.95 5.13
C PRO A 199 -13.51 -1.61 6.49
N SER A 200 -14.22 -2.73 6.54
CA SER A 200 -14.47 -3.45 7.79
C SER A 200 -13.21 -4.05 8.42
N ILE A 201 -12.28 -4.56 7.62
CA ILE A 201 -11.02 -5.12 8.13
C ILE A 201 -10.08 -4.02 8.64
N MET A 202 -10.09 -2.85 7.99
CA MET A 202 -9.26 -1.72 8.37
C MET A 202 -9.76 -1.03 9.64
N GLU A 203 -11.07 -1.08 9.91
CA GLU A 203 -11.62 -0.71 11.22
C GLU A 203 -10.95 -1.53 12.34
N ASP A 204 -10.80 -2.84 12.13
CA ASP A 204 -10.10 -3.78 13.02
C ASP A 204 -8.56 -3.63 13.00
N GLY A 205 -8.01 -2.72 12.20
CA GLY A 205 -6.56 -2.45 12.15
C GLY A 205 -5.76 -3.41 11.27
N GLY A 206 -6.40 -4.13 10.34
CA GLY A 206 -5.75 -5.02 9.38
C GLY A 206 -6.00 -4.62 7.93
N ASP A 207 -5.65 -5.52 7.01
CA ASP A 207 -6.04 -5.44 5.60
C ASP A 207 -6.08 -6.85 4.98
N ILE A 208 -6.62 -6.93 3.77
CA ILE A 208 -6.68 -8.13 2.95
C ILE A 208 -6.01 -7.88 1.59
N GLU A 209 -5.29 -8.91 1.14
CA GLU A 209 -4.54 -8.92 -0.11
C GLU A 209 -5.06 -10.07 -1.01
N TYR A 210 -5.39 -9.78 -2.27
CA TYR A 210 -6.01 -10.70 -3.22
C TYR A 210 -4.99 -11.54 -4.01
N ARG A 211 -4.73 -12.78 -3.60
CA ARG A 211 -3.63 -13.55 -4.20
C ARG A 211 -3.97 -14.27 -5.50
N GLY A 212 -5.25 -14.43 -5.80
CA GLY A 212 -5.70 -15.02 -7.07
C GLY A 212 -7.06 -15.69 -6.97
N PHE A 213 -7.56 -16.14 -8.12
CA PHE A 213 -8.82 -16.87 -8.22
C PHE A 213 -8.64 -18.05 -9.17
N ASN A 214 -9.04 -19.24 -8.72
CA ASN A 214 -9.04 -20.42 -9.55
C ASN A 214 -10.44 -20.63 -10.14
N GLU A 215 -10.62 -20.31 -11.41
CA GLU A 215 -11.91 -20.42 -12.10
C GLU A 215 -12.42 -21.87 -12.20
N ALA A 216 -11.53 -22.87 -12.23
CA ALA A 216 -11.92 -24.27 -12.32
C ALA A 216 -12.52 -24.80 -11.01
N THR A 217 -11.98 -24.35 -9.87
CA THR A 217 -12.46 -24.76 -8.54
C THR A 217 -13.44 -23.77 -7.92
N GLY A 218 -13.44 -22.51 -8.34
CA GLY A 218 -14.19 -21.41 -7.72
C GLY A 218 -13.57 -20.94 -6.41
N ILE A 219 -12.26 -21.12 -6.20
CA ILE A 219 -11.58 -20.77 -4.94
C ILE A 219 -10.86 -19.43 -5.09
N VAL A 220 -11.19 -18.49 -4.20
CA VAL A 220 -10.49 -17.20 -4.07
C VAL A 220 -9.38 -17.35 -3.05
N GLN A 221 -8.16 -16.99 -3.43
CA GLN A 221 -7.01 -16.98 -2.55
C GLN A 221 -6.76 -15.57 -2.04
N VAL A 222 -6.64 -15.43 -0.72
CA VAL A 222 -6.40 -14.15 -0.06
C VAL A 222 -5.31 -14.27 0.98
N LYS A 223 -4.69 -13.16 1.34
CA LYS A 223 -3.76 -13.06 2.46
C LYS A 223 -4.23 -11.98 3.41
N LEU A 224 -4.31 -12.31 4.70
CA LEU A 224 -4.65 -11.37 5.75
C LEU A 224 -3.38 -10.67 6.26
N LYS A 225 -3.47 -9.36 6.49
CA LYS A 225 -2.39 -8.49 6.98
C LYS A 225 -2.77 -7.78 8.28
N GLY A 226 -1.78 -7.30 9.01
CA GLY A 226 -1.95 -6.52 10.23
C GLY A 226 -2.55 -7.35 11.38
N SER A 227 -3.51 -6.77 12.11
CA SER A 227 -4.12 -7.41 13.29
C SER A 227 -4.75 -8.79 12.97
N CYS A 228 -5.26 -8.97 11.75
CA CYS A 228 -5.95 -10.17 11.30
C CYS A 228 -5.03 -11.35 10.96
N ARG A 229 -3.70 -11.14 10.87
CA ARG A 229 -2.75 -12.17 10.46
C ARG A 229 -2.55 -13.28 11.51
N GLY A 230 -2.48 -12.92 12.79
CA GLY A 230 -2.00 -13.81 13.85
C GLY A 230 -3.06 -14.35 14.83
N CYS A 231 -4.34 -14.08 14.62
CA CYS A 231 -5.39 -14.41 15.60
C CYS A 231 -6.22 -15.62 15.14
N SER A 232 -5.93 -16.80 15.70
CA SER A 232 -6.57 -18.06 15.28
C SER A 232 -8.11 -18.07 15.41
N SER A 233 -8.66 -17.39 16.42
CA SER A 233 -10.12 -17.25 16.60
C SER A 233 -10.75 -16.25 15.62
N SER A 234 -10.06 -15.15 15.33
CA SER A 234 -10.55 -14.10 14.43
C SER A 234 -10.39 -14.49 12.96
N THR A 235 -9.33 -15.22 12.61
CA THR A 235 -9.09 -15.70 11.25
C THR A 235 -10.22 -16.58 10.74
N VAL A 236 -10.71 -17.54 11.54
CA VAL A 236 -11.81 -18.44 11.13
C VAL A 236 -13.11 -17.67 10.93
N THR A 237 -13.45 -16.78 11.87
CA THR A 237 -14.68 -15.98 11.81
C THR A 237 -14.66 -15.02 10.63
N LEU A 238 -13.55 -14.30 10.45
CA LEU A 238 -13.38 -13.31 9.39
C LEU A 238 -13.40 -13.98 8.01
N LYS A 239 -12.64 -15.08 7.85
CA LYS A 239 -12.65 -15.89 6.63
C LYS A 239 -14.06 -16.35 6.27
N THR A 240 -14.79 -16.89 7.24
CA THR A 240 -16.17 -17.36 7.03
C THR A 240 -17.10 -16.21 6.65
N GLY A 241 -16.92 -15.02 7.24
CA GLY A 241 -17.67 -13.82 6.89
C GLY A 241 -17.42 -13.36 5.46
N ILE A 242 -16.15 -13.29 5.05
CA ILE A 242 -15.75 -12.93 3.69
C ILE A 242 -16.29 -13.94 2.68
N GLU A 243 -16.14 -15.24 2.97
CA GLU A 243 -16.61 -16.33 2.11
C GLU A 243 -18.11 -16.25 1.86
N ARG A 244 -18.92 -16.13 2.92
CA ARG A 244 -20.39 -15.98 2.79
C ARG A 244 -20.78 -14.76 1.97
N MET A 245 -20.07 -13.65 2.18
CA MET A 245 -20.35 -12.43 1.44
C MET A 245 -19.99 -12.59 -0.05
N MET A 246 -18.82 -13.15 -0.37
CA MET A 246 -18.41 -13.39 -1.75
C MET A 246 -19.36 -14.34 -2.49
N MET A 247 -19.73 -15.46 -1.86
CA MET A 247 -20.69 -16.42 -2.43
C MET A 247 -22.07 -15.80 -2.70
N HIS A 248 -22.46 -14.76 -1.94
CA HIS A 248 -23.74 -14.08 -2.12
C HIS A 248 -23.73 -13.16 -3.36
N TYR A 249 -22.64 -12.44 -3.59
CA TYR A 249 -22.53 -11.49 -4.69
C TYR A 249 -21.99 -12.11 -5.99
N ILE A 250 -21.21 -13.19 -5.89
CA ILE A 250 -20.49 -13.81 -7.01
C ILE A 250 -20.74 -15.33 -6.98
N PRO A 251 -21.72 -15.85 -7.75
CA PRO A 251 -22.10 -17.26 -7.70
C PRO A 251 -21.01 -18.23 -8.16
N GLU A 252 -19.99 -17.75 -8.88
CA GLU A 252 -18.82 -18.51 -9.30
C GLU A 252 -17.87 -18.82 -8.14
N VAL A 253 -17.90 -18.02 -7.07
CA VAL A 253 -17.09 -18.23 -5.87
C VAL A 253 -17.73 -19.30 -5.00
N LYS A 254 -16.98 -20.35 -4.70
CA LYS A 254 -17.42 -21.48 -3.85
C LYS A 254 -16.76 -21.50 -2.48
N ALA A 255 -15.55 -20.98 -2.38
CA ALA A 255 -14.80 -20.92 -1.13
C ALA A 255 -13.74 -19.82 -1.18
N VAL A 256 -13.30 -19.39 0.00
CA VAL A 256 -12.14 -18.50 0.17
C VAL A 256 -11.06 -19.28 0.91
N GLU A 257 -9.81 -19.15 0.49
CA GLU A 257 -8.65 -19.76 1.16
C GLU A 257 -7.65 -18.69 1.53
N GLN A 258 -7.20 -18.73 2.78
CA GLN A 258 -6.09 -17.89 3.20
C GLN A 258 -4.78 -18.59 2.83
N ILE A 259 -3.92 -17.88 2.13
CA ILE A 259 -2.55 -18.32 1.88
C ILE A 259 -1.58 -17.54 2.77
N LEU A 260 -0.56 -18.25 3.25
CA LEU A 260 0.55 -17.68 4.02
C LEU A 260 1.77 -17.56 3.11
N ASP A 261 2.71 -16.68 3.46
CA ASP A 261 3.96 -16.59 2.72
C ASP A 261 4.76 -17.89 2.84
N GLN A 262 5.64 -18.15 1.87
CA GLN A 262 6.50 -19.32 1.91
C GLN A 262 7.40 -19.32 3.16
N GLU A 263 7.94 -18.15 3.52
CA GLU A 263 8.76 -17.98 4.73
C GLU A 263 7.96 -18.32 6.01
N GLU A 264 6.70 -17.90 6.07
CA GLU A 264 5.80 -18.18 7.20
C GLU A 264 5.39 -19.65 7.27
N THR A 265 5.13 -20.26 6.12
CA THR A 265 4.84 -21.70 6.04
C THR A 265 6.01 -22.54 6.54
N ILE A 266 7.24 -22.15 6.19
CA ILE A 266 8.46 -22.80 6.68
C ILE A 266 8.59 -22.61 8.20
N ALA A 267 8.37 -21.38 8.70
CA ALA A 267 8.46 -21.10 10.13
C ALA A 267 7.47 -21.96 10.95
N LEU A 268 6.23 -22.13 10.47
CA LEU A 268 5.22 -22.97 11.12
C LEU A 268 5.59 -24.46 11.11
N ASP A 269 6.13 -24.97 10.01
CA ASP A 269 6.58 -26.36 9.92
C ASP A 269 7.80 -26.64 10.81
N GLU A 270 8.77 -25.73 10.84
CA GLU A 270 9.92 -25.75 11.75
C GLU A 270 9.46 -25.76 13.22
N PHE A 271 8.50 -24.91 13.56
CA PHE A 271 7.93 -24.85 14.91
C PHE A 271 7.24 -26.17 15.29
N ALA A 272 6.40 -26.72 14.41
CA ALA A 272 5.73 -28.00 14.65
C ALA A 272 6.73 -29.16 14.81
N LYS A 273 7.84 -29.16 14.05
CA LYS A 273 8.94 -30.12 14.22
C LYS A 273 9.64 -29.95 15.56
N LEU A 274 9.81 -28.72 16.03
CA LEU A 274 10.40 -28.44 17.34
C LEU A 274 9.51 -28.94 18.49
N GLU A 275 8.22 -28.65 18.45
CA GLU A 275 7.26 -29.11 19.47
C GLU A 275 7.24 -30.63 19.59
N ARG A 276 7.20 -31.35 18.47
CA ARG A 276 7.28 -32.83 18.47
C ARG A 276 8.54 -33.33 19.14
N ARG A 277 9.70 -32.72 18.86
CA ARG A 277 10.99 -33.09 19.49
C ARG A 277 11.00 -32.82 20.99
N ILE A 278 10.36 -31.74 21.45
CA ILE A 278 10.24 -31.43 22.88
C ILE A 278 9.36 -32.48 23.57
N GLN A 279 8.18 -32.77 23.01
CA GLN A 279 7.26 -33.78 23.54
C GLN A 279 7.90 -35.18 23.61
N GLU A 280 8.68 -35.57 22.59
CA GLU A 280 9.42 -36.83 22.59
C GLU A 280 10.48 -36.89 23.69
N LYS A 281 11.21 -35.79 23.93
CA LYS A 281 12.20 -35.70 25.01
C LYS A 281 11.53 -35.79 26.39
N ASP A 282 10.40 -35.12 26.57
CA ASP A 282 9.65 -35.15 27.82
C ASP A 282 9.05 -36.53 28.11
N LYS A 283 8.58 -37.23 27.06
CA LYS A 283 8.11 -38.61 27.16
C LYS A 283 9.25 -39.56 27.54
N LYS A 284 10.40 -39.48 26.86
CA LYS A 284 11.59 -40.29 27.19
C LYS A 284 12.07 -40.06 28.63
N LYS A 285 12.01 -38.82 29.11
CA LYS A 285 12.41 -38.47 30.49
C LYS A 285 11.46 -39.07 31.54
N LYS A 286 10.15 -39.10 31.26
CA LYS A 286 9.16 -39.78 32.11
C LYS A 286 9.29 -41.29 32.13
N ASP A 287 9.68 -41.91 31.02
CA ASP A 287 9.83 -43.36 30.94
C ASP A 287 11.13 -43.87 31.59
N SER A 288 12.07 -42.96 31.90
CA SER A 288 13.40 -43.27 32.46
C SER A 288 13.59 -42.94 33.95
N GLY A 289 12.56 -42.40 34.62
CA GLY A 289 12.58 -42.04 36.05
C GLY A 289 11.53 -42.80 36.84
#